data_AF-A0A2A3F500-F1
#
_entry.id   AF-A0A2A3F500-F1
#
_cell.length_a   1.000
_cell.length_b   1.000
_cell.length_c   1.000
_cell.angle_alpha   90.00
_cell.angle_beta   90.00
_cell.angle_gamma   90.00
#
_symmetry.space_group_name_H-M   'P 1'
#
loop_
_entity.id
_entity.type
_entity.pdbx_description
1 polymer ?
#
loop_
_entity_poly.entity_id
_entity_poly.type
_entity_poly.pdbx_seq_one_letter_code
_entity_poly.pdbx_strand_id
1 'polypeptide(L)'
;MEDVGAISPRTKQASMNALAEISGVHATTIQRIVYGRAIGPRGVAKDTIEKLAEALNKKPSTIAKWVGQQWAADDPYVAPPEASILGPRQRKAVDEMIMALVELQKRVPVKGEGKEEDDDEPELATSAGSHKRR
;
A
#
# COMPACT_ATOMS: atom_id res chain seq x y z
N MET A 1 -15.17 2.91 6.40
CA MET A 1 -15.17 1.45 6.16
C MET A 1 -16.60 0.97 5.96
N GLU A 2 -17.51 1.31 6.87
CA GLU A 2 -18.95 1.06 6.71
C GLU A 2 -19.51 1.77 5.46
N ASP A 3 -19.13 3.03 5.25
CA ASP A 3 -19.57 3.83 4.08
C ASP A 3 -19.16 3.27 2.71
N VAL A 4 -18.18 2.37 2.67
CA VAL A 4 -17.64 1.78 1.42
C VAL A 4 -17.92 0.28 1.31
N GLY A 5 -18.78 -0.26 2.17
CA GLY A 5 -19.14 -1.67 2.13
C GLY A 5 -18.04 -2.63 2.60
N ALA A 6 -16.95 -2.12 3.20
CA ALA A 6 -15.90 -2.93 3.80
C ALA A 6 -16.34 -3.51 5.16
N ILE A 7 -17.36 -4.36 5.13
CA ILE A 7 -17.99 -4.98 6.30
C ILE A 7 -17.84 -6.50 6.24
N SER A 8 -17.68 -7.15 7.40
CA SER A 8 -17.67 -8.61 7.47
C SER A 8 -19.09 -9.17 7.31
N PRO A 9 -19.31 -10.18 6.45
CA PRO A 9 -20.61 -10.81 6.29
C PRO A 9 -21.08 -11.54 7.57
N ARG A 10 -20.14 -11.94 8.44
CA ARG A 10 -20.42 -12.68 9.68
C ARG A 10 -20.79 -11.77 10.85
N THR A 11 -20.12 -10.63 11.00
CA THR A 11 -20.30 -9.74 12.16
C THR A 11 -21.02 -8.43 11.84
N LYS A 12 -21.21 -8.11 10.55
CA LYS A 12 -21.76 -6.83 10.06
C LYS A 12 -20.98 -5.59 10.55
N GLN A 13 -19.74 -5.78 11.01
CA GLN A 13 -18.86 -4.71 11.47
C GLN A 13 -17.78 -4.43 10.42
N ALA A 14 -17.15 -3.25 10.50
CA ALA A 14 -16.00 -2.88 9.67
C ALA A 14 -14.92 -3.98 9.68
N SER A 15 -14.45 -4.35 8.48
CA SER A 15 -13.53 -5.48 8.29
C SER A 15 -12.32 -5.09 7.46
N MET A 16 -11.12 -5.33 8.00
CA MET A 16 -9.85 -5.13 7.28
C MET A 16 -9.70 -6.09 6.11
N ASN A 17 -10.22 -7.31 6.22
CA ASN A 17 -10.16 -8.30 5.16
C ASN A 17 -11.08 -7.90 3.99
N ALA A 18 -12.28 -7.39 4.29
CA ALA A 18 -13.18 -6.87 3.26
C ALA A 18 -12.56 -5.64 2.57
N LEU A 19 -11.87 -4.77 3.33
CA LEU A 19 -11.16 -3.65 2.74
C LEU A 19 -9.96 -4.10 1.87
N ALA A 20 -9.27 -5.17 2.27
CA ALA A 20 -8.16 -5.75 1.52
C ALA A 20 -8.61 -6.29 0.16
N GLU A 21 -9.76 -6.97 0.11
CA GLU A 21 -10.38 -7.44 -1.13
C GLU A 21 -10.74 -6.27 -2.06
N ILE A 22 -11.34 -5.20 -1.52
CA ILE A 22 -11.73 -4.03 -2.30
C ILE A 22 -10.51 -3.25 -2.82
N SER A 23 -9.50 -3.05 -1.97
CA SER A 23 -8.36 -2.19 -2.32
C SER A 23 -7.21 -2.94 -2.99
N GLY A 24 -7.23 -4.28 -3.03
CA GLY A 24 -6.11 -5.10 -3.47
C GLY A 24 -4.83 -4.92 -2.63
N VAL A 25 -4.96 -4.41 -1.40
CA VAL A 25 -3.83 -4.19 -0.47
C VAL A 25 -3.94 -5.22 0.64
N HIS A 26 -2.84 -5.90 0.97
CA HIS A 26 -2.85 -6.93 1.99
C HIS A 26 -3.36 -6.42 3.35
N ALA A 27 -4.18 -7.22 4.03
CA ALA A 27 -4.86 -6.81 5.27
C ALA A 27 -3.90 -6.37 6.37
N THR A 28 -2.71 -6.99 6.48
CA THR A 28 -1.67 -6.56 7.45
C THR A 28 -1.10 -5.18 7.12
N THR A 29 -0.98 -4.82 5.84
CA THR A 29 -0.54 -3.49 5.39
C THR A 29 -1.60 -2.46 5.74
N ILE A 30 -2.87 -2.74 5.47
CA ILE A 30 -4.00 -1.89 5.86
C ILE A 30 -4.02 -1.69 7.37
N GLN A 31 -3.88 -2.76 8.14
CA GLN A 31 -3.85 -2.72 9.60
C GLN A 31 -2.72 -1.81 10.11
N ARG A 32 -1.52 -1.92 9.53
CA ARG A 32 -0.39 -1.04 9.89
C ARG A 32 -0.64 0.41 9.53
N ILE A 33 -1.31 0.69 8.41
CA ILE A 33 -1.66 2.06 8.00
C ILE A 33 -2.71 2.65 8.94
N VAL A 34 -3.81 1.93 9.18
CA VAL A 34 -4.95 2.40 9.99
C VAL A 34 -4.55 2.64 11.44
N TYR A 35 -3.73 1.76 12.03
CA TYR A 35 -3.23 1.96 13.40
C TYR A 35 -1.99 2.85 13.49
N GLY A 36 -1.56 3.49 12.39
CA GLY A 36 -0.39 4.38 12.40
C GLY A 36 0.92 3.67 12.74
N ARG A 37 1.03 2.35 12.49
CA ARG A 37 2.23 1.53 12.73
C ARG A 37 3.12 1.37 11.50
N ALA A 38 2.80 2.06 10.41
CA ALA A 38 3.61 2.12 9.19
C ALA A 38 4.61 3.29 9.19
N ILE A 39 4.94 3.84 10.36
CA ILE A 39 5.90 4.94 10.54
C ILE A 39 7.31 4.36 10.50
N GLY A 40 7.85 4.15 9.30
CA GLY A 40 9.27 3.88 9.08
C GLY A 40 9.91 5.01 8.27
N PRO A 41 11.26 5.08 8.20
CA PRO A 41 11.95 6.12 7.41
C PRO A 41 11.63 6.10 5.91
N ARG A 42 11.13 4.95 5.40
CA ARG A 42 10.64 4.82 4.02
C ARG A 42 9.17 5.20 3.83
N GLY A 43 8.42 5.31 4.93
CA GLY A 43 6.97 5.51 4.93
C GLY A 43 6.21 4.43 4.14
N VAL A 44 5.00 4.75 3.71
CA VAL A 44 4.17 3.90 2.85
C VAL A 44 4.33 4.35 1.41
N ALA A 45 4.38 3.37 0.48
CA ALA A 45 4.49 3.64 -0.95
C ALA A 45 3.27 4.41 -1.47
N LYS A 46 3.49 5.25 -2.49
CA LYS A 46 2.43 6.12 -3.02
C LYS A 46 1.22 5.35 -3.53
N ASP A 47 1.49 4.34 -4.34
CA ASP A 47 0.51 3.43 -4.93
C ASP A 47 -0.38 2.75 -3.86
N THR A 48 0.20 2.31 -2.74
CA THR A 48 -0.57 1.66 -1.67
C THR A 48 -1.57 2.61 -1.01
N ILE A 49 -1.16 3.86 -0.77
CA ILE A 49 -2.06 4.88 -0.24
C ILE A 49 -3.11 5.29 -1.28
N GLU A 50 -2.76 5.38 -2.56
CA GLU A 50 -3.71 5.69 -3.64
C GLU A 50 -4.80 4.61 -3.75
N LYS A 51 -4.42 3.33 -3.80
CA LYS A 51 -5.37 2.20 -3.78
C LYS A 51 -6.29 2.21 -2.57
N LEU A 52 -5.72 2.48 -1.40
CA LEU A 52 -6.51 2.55 -0.16
C LEU A 52 -7.43 3.78 -0.13
N ALA A 53 -6.98 4.91 -0.70
CA ALA A 53 -7.75 6.13 -0.80
C ALA A 53 -8.93 5.98 -1.77
N GLU A 54 -8.70 5.34 -2.91
CA GLU A 54 -9.74 4.97 -3.88
C GLU A 54 -10.78 4.05 -3.24
N ALA A 55 -10.35 2.96 -2.60
CA ALA A 55 -11.23 2.02 -1.93
C ALA A 55 -12.04 2.65 -0.78
N LEU A 56 -11.48 3.65 -0.09
CA LEU A 56 -12.15 4.37 0.99
C LEU A 56 -12.92 5.62 0.52
N ASN A 57 -12.89 5.94 -0.77
CA ASN A 57 -13.39 7.17 -1.35
C ASN A 57 -12.93 8.43 -0.58
N LYS A 58 -11.62 8.50 -0.29
CA LYS A 58 -10.95 9.59 0.42
C LYS A 58 -9.83 10.18 -0.42
N LYS A 59 -9.38 11.39 -0.10
CA LYS A 59 -8.19 11.96 -0.72
C LYS A 59 -6.95 11.20 -0.24
N PRO A 60 -5.97 10.86 -1.12
CA PRO A 60 -4.72 10.22 -0.73
C PRO A 60 -3.96 10.95 0.39
N SER A 61 -4.00 12.29 0.39
CA SER A 61 -3.42 13.13 1.44
C SER A 61 -4.04 12.90 2.83
N THR A 62 -5.31 12.45 2.90
CA THR A 62 -5.97 12.12 4.17
C THR A 62 -5.43 10.80 4.73
N ILE A 63 -5.20 9.82 3.86
CA ILE A 63 -4.66 8.51 4.24
C ILE A 63 -3.16 8.63 4.59
N ALA A 64 -2.40 9.41 3.83
CA ALA A 64 -0.98 9.68 4.11
C ALA A 64 -0.76 10.30 5.51
N LYS A 65 -1.68 11.17 5.96
CA LYS A 65 -1.65 11.74 7.32
C LYS A 65 -1.75 10.69 8.42
N TRP A 66 -2.44 9.57 8.20
CA TRP A 66 -2.56 8.49 9.20
C TRP A 66 -1.22 7.85 9.55
N VAL A 67 -0.26 7.91 8.63
CA VAL A 67 1.09 7.35 8.80
C VAL A 67 2.14 8.44 8.99
N GLY A 68 1.72 9.68 9.30
CA GLY A 68 2.63 10.81 9.48
C GLY A 68 3.33 11.26 8.20
N GLN A 69 2.92 10.76 7.03
CA GLN A 69 3.42 11.26 5.75
C GLN A 69 2.65 12.53 5.37
N GLN A 70 3.33 13.67 5.42
CA GLN A 70 2.88 14.86 4.73
C GLN A 70 3.26 14.73 3.26
N TRP A 71 2.33 14.20 2.47
CA TRP A 71 2.37 14.46 1.05
C TRP A 71 1.87 15.87 0.84
N ALA A 72 2.69 16.71 0.22
CA ALA A 72 2.27 18.03 -0.20
C ALA A 72 0.95 17.86 -0.97
N ALA A 73 -0.14 18.29 -0.35
CA ALA A 73 -1.39 18.47 -1.04
C ALA A 73 -1.17 19.69 -1.93
N ASP A 74 -1.25 19.50 -3.25
CA ASP A 74 -1.49 20.51 -4.28
C ASP A 74 -0.59 21.76 -4.33
N ASP A 75 0.33 21.97 -3.39
CA ASP A 75 1.18 23.15 -3.34
C ASP A 75 2.35 22.98 -4.30
N PRO A 76 2.53 23.90 -5.28
CA PRO A 76 3.66 23.87 -6.17
C PRO A 76 4.96 23.89 -5.38
N TYR A 77 5.94 23.08 -5.80
CA TYR A 77 7.29 23.21 -5.25
C TYR A 77 7.80 24.64 -5.47
N VAL A 78 8.02 25.34 -4.36
CA VAL A 78 8.67 26.65 -4.36
C VAL A 78 10.15 26.42 -4.13
N ALA A 79 10.96 26.76 -5.14
CA ALA A 79 12.41 26.68 -5.02
C ALA A 79 12.90 27.56 -3.85
N PRO A 80 13.88 27.10 -3.05
CA PRO A 80 14.42 27.89 -1.96
C PRO A 80 15.08 29.17 -2.51
N PRO A 81 15.11 30.28 -1.75
CA PRO A 81 15.65 31.56 -2.22
C PRO A 81 17.05 31.47 -2.82
N GLU A 82 17.89 30.58 -2.31
CA GLU A 82 19.26 30.31 -2.76
C GLU A 82 19.32 29.79 -4.20
N ALA A 83 18.24 29.19 -4.71
CA ALA A 83 18.17 28.75 -6.10
C ALA A 83 18.28 29.93 -7.09
N SER A 84 17.96 31.16 -6.65
CA SER A 84 18.14 32.38 -7.47
C SER A 84 19.61 32.69 -7.80
N ILE A 85 20.54 32.23 -6.95
CA ILE A 85 21.99 32.44 -7.10
C ILE A 85 22.55 31.57 -8.24
N LEU A 86 21.87 30.45 -8.54
CA LEU A 86 22.34 29.49 -9.53
C LEU A 86 22.38 30.11 -10.93
N GLY A 87 23.52 30.00 -11.59
CA GLY A 87 23.67 30.34 -13.00
C GLY A 87 22.91 29.36 -13.91
N PRO A 88 22.71 29.70 -15.20
CA PRO A 88 21.92 28.88 -16.13
C PRO A 88 22.37 27.41 -16.22
N ARG A 89 23.70 27.18 -16.25
CA ARG A 89 24.27 25.84 -16.31
C ARG A 89 24.03 25.02 -15.04
N GLN A 90 24.06 25.68 -13.87
CA GLN A 90 23.84 25.02 -12.58
C GLN A 90 22.36 24.65 -12.41
N ARG A 91 21.44 25.55 -12.79
CA ARG A 91 20.00 25.24 -12.79
C ARG A 91 19.69 24.04 -13.68
N LYS A 92 20.19 24.03 -14.91
CA LYS A 92 20.01 22.90 -15.83
C LYS A 92 20.48 21.57 -15.22
N ALA A 93 21.63 21.57 -14.54
CA ALA A 93 22.14 20.37 -13.88
C ALA A 93 21.25 19.90 -12.72
N VAL A 94 20.72 20.83 -11.92
CA VAL A 94 19.78 20.50 -10.84
C VAL A 94 18.47 19.95 -11.42
N ASP A 95 17.95 20.57 -12.48
CA ASP A 95 16.72 20.11 -13.15
C ASP A 95 16.91 18.70 -13.73
N GLU A 96 18.03 18.44 -14.42
CA GLU A 96 18.37 17.11 -14.94
C GLU A 96 18.47 16.07 -13.81
N MET A 97 19.10 16.42 -12.68
CA MET A 97 19.18 15.55 -11.50
C MET A 97 17.79 15.25 -10.92
N ILE A 98 16.93 16.26 -10.75
CA ILE A 98 15.56 16.09 -10.25
C ILE A 98 14.79 15.15 -11.19
N MET A 99 14.87 15.39 -12.50
CA MET A 99 14.19 14.56 -13.50
C MET A 99 14.67 13.10 -13.46
N ALA A 100 15.97 12.86 -13.31
CA ALA A 100 16.53 11.51 -13.18
C ALA A 100 16.03 10.80 -11.91
N LEU A 101 15.94 11.50 -10.79
CA LEU A 101 15.41 10.94 -9.53
C LEU A 101 13.92 10.58 -9.66
N VAL A 102 13.13 11.44 -10.30
CA VAL A 102 11.70 11.17 -10.56
C VAL A 102 11.52 9.97 -11.49
N GLU A 103 12.35 9.87 -12.54
CA GLU A 103 12.28 8.75 -13.47
C GLU A 103 12.62 7.41 -12.80
N LEU A 104 13.64 7.39 -11.92
CA LEU A 104 13.98 6.20 -11.15
C LEU A 104 12.80 5.73 -10.28
N GLN A 105 12.09 6.67 -9.64
CA GLN A 105 10.91 6.33 -8.83
C GLN A 105 9.76 5.77 -9.65
N LYS A 106 9.59 6.18 -10.92
CA LYS A 106 8.57 5.62 -11.83
C LYS A 106 8.89 4.21 -12.31
N ARG A 107 10.16 3.84 -12.37
CA ARG A 107 10.65 2.57 -12.95
C ARG A 107 10.74 1.40 -11.97
N VAL A 108 10.40 1.55 -10.69
CA VAL A 108 10.38 0.42 -9.74
C VAL A 108 9.03 -0.30 -9.86
N PRO A 109 8.92 -1.43 -10.59
CA PRO A 109 7.77 -2.31 -10.45
C PRO A 109 7.83 -2.90 -9.04
N VAL A 110 6.73 -2.75 -8.31
CA VAL A 110 6.55 -3.41 -7.01
C VAL A 110 6.56 -4.91 -7.26
N LYS A 111 7.64 -5.58 -6.85
CA LYS A 111 7.76 -7.04 -6.87
C LYS A 111 6.75 -7.64 -5.88
N GLY A 112 5.53 -7.86 -6.35
CA GLY A 112 4.53 -8.73 -5.74
C GLY A 112 4.58 -10.09 -6.43
N GLU A 113 5.58 -10.90 -6.09
CA GLU A 113 5.54 -12.34 -6.38
C GLU A 113 5.07 -13.02 -5.09
N GLY A 114 3.76 -13.25 -5.00
CA GLY A 114 3.23 -14.30 -4.14
C GLY A 114 3.72 -15.61 -4.72
N LYS A 115 4.58 -16.32 -3.99
CA LYS A 115 4.69 -17.77 -4.16
C LYS A 115 3.39 -18.34 -3.62
N GLU A 116 2.55 -18.82 -4.53
CA GLU A 116 1.57 -19.87 -4.24
C GLU A 116 2.38 -21.06 -3.72
N GLU A 117 2.27 -21.31 -2.42
CA GLU A 117 2.57 -22.63 -1.86
C GLU A 117 1.37 -23.49 -2.22
N ASP A 118 1.53 -24.31 -3.24
CA ASP A 118 0.64 -25.43 -3.56
C ASP A 118 0.72 -26.43 -2.39
N ASP A 119 -0.08 -26.20 -1.35
CA ASP A 119 -0.45 -27.22 -0.36
C ASP A 119 -1.45 -28.16 -1.03
N ASP A 120 -0.93 -29.11 -1.81
CA ASP A 120 -1.65 -30.33 -2.21
C ASP A 120 -1.97 -31.15 -0.94
N GLU A 121 -3.12 -30.88 -0.30
CA GLU A 121 -3.78 -31.84 0.57
C GLU A 121 -4.54 -32.86 -0.30
N PRO A 122 -4.14 -34.14 -0.39
CA PRO A 122 -5.01 -35.14 -0.97
C PRO A 122 -6.13 -35.52 0.01
N GLU A 123 -7.33 -35.37 -0.54
CA GLU A 123 -8.65 -35.61 0.03
C GLU A 123 -8.81 -36.92 0.83
N LEU A 124 -9.68 -36.79 1.83
CA LEU A 124 -10.32 -37.83 2.63
C LEU A 124 -10.92 -38.95 1.77
N ALA A 125 -10.24 -40.10 1.70
CA ALA A 125 -10.87 -41.35 1.28
C ALA A 125 -11.62 -41.98 2.46
N THR A 126 -12.92 -41.74 2.53
CA THR A 126 -13.86 -42.59 3.27
C THR A 126 -13.88 -44.00 2.66
N SER A 127 -13.59 -45.06 3.42
CA SER A 127 -14.49 -46.21 3.60
C SER A 127 -13.82 -47.41 4.29
N ALA A 128 -14.59 -47.98 5.22
CA ALA A 128 -14.71 -49.41 5.56
C ALA A 128 -13.48 -50.24 5.94
N GLY A 129 -13.55 -50.84 7.14
CA GLY A 129 -13.32 -52.28 7.22
C GLY A 129 -12.36 -52.79 8.31
N SER A 130 -12.98 -53.26 9.38
CA SER A 130 -12.64 -54.51 10.05
C SER A 130 -11.61 -54.52 11.19
N HIS A 131 -12.12 -55.04 12.30
CA HIS A 131 -11.46 -55.46 13.52
C HIS A 131 -10.32 -56.47 13.29
N LYS A 132 -9.21 -56.31 14.01
CA LYS A 132 -8.80 -57.32 15.02
C LYS A 132 -7.70 -56.78 15.95
N ARG A 133 -8.02 -56.75 17.24
CA ARG A 133 -7.04 -56.65 18.33
C ARG A 133 -6.50 -58.05 18.62
N ARG A 134 -5.19 -58.16 18.82
CA ARG A 134 -4.58 -59.11 19.75
C ARG A 134 -3.28 -58.53 20.26
#